data_AF-A0A432HBP7-F1
#
_entry.id   AF-A0A432HBP7-F1
#
_cell.length_a   1.000
_cell.length_b   1.000
_cell.length_c   1.000
_cell.angle_alpha   90.00
_cell.angle_beta   90.00
_cell.angle_gamma   90.00
#
_symmetry.space_group_name_H-M   'P 1'
#
loop_
_entity.id
_entity.type
_entity.pdbx_description
1 polymer ?
#
loop_
_entity_poly.entity_id
_entity_poly.type
_entity_poly.pdbx_seq_one_letter_code
_entity_poly.pdbx_strand_id
1 'polypeptide(L)' 'MKLGILDTVPRSYWSTDLGITESEKFIDFLTPVMPDATLYQLFVAENEWPESLYSYDAYLITGSPCSVNEG' A
#
# COMPACT_ATOMS: atom_id res chain seq x y z
N MET A 1 11.40 3.73 12.37
CA MET A 1 11.48 3.97 10.90
C MET A 1 10.07 4.12 10.36
N LYS A 2 9.80 5.09 9.50
CA LYS A 2 8.47 5.37 8.94
C LYS A 2 8.39 4.84 7.51
N LEU A 3 7.56 3.86 7.27
CA LEU A 3 7.41 3.23 5.95
C LEU A 3 6.03 3.52 5.37
N GLY A 4 5.98 4.00 4.14
CA GLY A 4 4.73 4.18 3.40
C GLY A 4 4.41 2.96 2.54
N ILE A 5 3.19 2.45 2.60
CA ILE A 5 2.67 1.44 1.68
C ILE A 5 1.75 2.15 0.70
N LEU A 6 2.17 2.26 -0.56
CA LEU A 6 1.39 2.82 -1.64
C LEU A 6 0.53 1.72 -2.25
N ASP A 7 -0.74 1.69 -1.85
CA ASP A 7 -1.71 0.72 -2.34
C ASP A 7 -2.28 1.14 -3.70
N THR A 8 -1.81 0.45 -4.73
CA THR A 8 -2.19 0.71 -6.12
C THR A 8 -3.41 -0.10 -6.59
N VAL A 9 -4.04 -0.86 -5.68
CA VAL A 9 -5.24 -1.65 -5.97
C VAL A 9 -6.49 -0.81 -5.66
N PRO A 10 -7.35 -0.51 -6.65
CA PRO A 10 -8.58 0.24 -6.43
C PRO A 10 -9.55 -0.51 -5.50
N ARG A 11 -10.34 0.24 -4.74
CA ARG A 11 -11.32 -0.30 -3.78
C ARG A 11 -12.29 -1.31 -4.40
N SER A 12 -12.63 -1.16 -5.68
CA SER A 12 -13.49 -2.10 -6.39
C SER A 12 -12.96 -3.54 -6.36
N TYR A 13 -11.63 -3.71 -6.30
CA TYR A 13 -10.98 -5.02 -6.29
C TYR A 13 -10.91 -5.65 -4.88
N TRP A 14 -10.96 -4.87 -3.79
CA TRP A 14 -10.93 -5.46 -2.43
C TRP A 14 -12.19 -6.27 -2.10
N SER A 15 -13.30 -5.99 -2.79
CA SER A 15 -14.55 -6.75 -2.64
C SER A 15 -14.39 -8.24 -2.95
N THR A 16 -13.41 -8.63 -3.77
CA THR A 16 -13.13 -10.04 -4.06
C THR A 16 -12.33 -10.73 -2.96
N ASP A 17 -11.72 -9.94 -2.07
CA ASP A 17 -10.82 -10.39 -0.99
C ASP A 17 -11.42 -10.14 0.40
N LEU A 18 -12.75 -10.28 0.53
CA LEU A 18 -13.48 -10.05 1.78
C LEU A 18 -13.33 -8.62 2.35
N GLY A 19 -12.94 -7.66 1.51
CA GLY A 19 -12.64 -6.29 1.91
C GLY A 19 -11.23 -6.07 2.46
N ILE A 20 -10.38 -7.10 2.48
CA ILE A 20 -8.99 -7.00 2.90
C ILE A 20 -8.18 -6.32 1.80
N THR A 21 -7.49 -5.25 2.17
CA THR A 21 -6.63 -4.46 1.28
C THR A 21 -5.26 -5.11 1.09
N GLU A 22 -4.53 -4.76 0.03
CA GLU A 22 -3.15 -5.22 -0.12
C GLU A 22 -2.27 -4.67 1.00
N SER A 23 -2.51 -3.43 1.41
CA SER A 23 -1.81 -2.79 2.54
C SER A 23 -1.92 -3.60 3.82
N GLU A 24 -3.11 -4.07 4.19
CA GLU A 24 -3.32 -4.89 5.39
C GLU A 24 -2.54 -6.20 5.32
N LYS A 25 -2.53 -6.88 4.17
CA LYS A 25 -1.74 -8.12 3.97
C LYS A 25 -0.25 -7.86 4.21
N PHE A 26 0.30 -6.76 3.71
CA PHE A 26 1.70 -6.39 3.94
C PHE A 26 1.97 -5.95 5.37
N ILE A 27 1.04 -5.24 6.02
CA ILE A 27 1.17 -4.85 7.43
C ILE A 27 1.24 -6.09 8.31
N ASP A 28 0.33 -7.05 8.13
CA ASP A 28 0.32 -8.30 8.88
C ASP A 28 1.60 -9.12 8.66
N PHE A 29 2.12 -9.12 7.44
CA PHE A 29 3.36 -9.82 7.09
C PHE A 29 4.62 -9.15 7.65
N LEU A 30 4.71 -7.82 7.63
CA LEU A 30 5.92 -7.08 7.98
C LEU A 30 6.01 -6.73 9.46
N THR A 31 4.89 -6.51 10.15
CA THR A 31 4.87 -6.14 11.58
C THR A 31 5.68 -7.10 12.46
N PRO A 32 5.61 -8.44 12.30
CA PRO A 32 6.39 -9.36 13.13
C PRO A 32 7.90 -9.32 12.90
N VAL A 33 8.34 -8.92 11.71
CA VAL A 33 9.76 -8.94 11.30
C VAL A 33 10.42 -7.56 11.30
N MET A 34 9.63 -6.50 11.42
CA MET A 34 10.09 -5.11 11.48
C MET A 34 9.46 -4.37 12.68
N PRO A 35 9.69 -4.82 13.93
CA PRO A 35 8.99 -4.31 15.11
C PRO A 35 9.26 -2.82 15.40
N ASP A 36 10.38 -2.28 14.94
CA ASP A 36 10.76 -0.86 15.10
C ASP A 36 10.28 0.04 13.94
N ALA A 37 9.56 -0.55 12.97
CA ALA A 37 8.99 0.18 11.85
C ALA A 37 7.51 0.51 12.12
N THR A 38 7.10 1.72 11.78
CA THR A 38 5.70 2.11 11.70
C THR A 38 5.30 2.14 10.24
N LEU A 39 4.32 1.31 9.88
CA LEU A 39 3.80 1.14 8.52
C LEU A 39 2.56 2.02 8.36
N TYR A 40 2.51 2.81 7.29
CA TYR A 40 1.39 3.69 6.97
C TYR A 40 0.82 3.32 5.62
N GLN A 41 -0.47 3.02 5.59
CA GLN A 41 -1.20 2.76 4.34
C GLN A 41 -1.59 4.07 3.65
N LEU A 42 -1.47 4.09 2.33
CA LEU A 42 -1.87 5.19 1.46
C LEU A 42 -2.57 4.60 0.23
N PHE A 43 -3.87 4.84 0.07
CA PHE A 43 -4.65 4.33 -1.06
C PHE A 43 -4.45 5.20 -2.31
N VAL A 44 -3.31 5.06 -2.99
CA VAL A 44 -2.97 5.90 -4.15
C VAL A 44 -3.93 5.69 -5.33
N ALA A 45 -4.56 4.52 -5.46
CA ALA A 45 -5.65 4.28 -6.40
C ALA A 45 -6.91 5.12 -6.11
N GLU A 46 -7.07 5.58 -4.87
CA GLU A 46 -8.14 6.46 -4.39
C GLU A 46 -7.68 7.92 -4.27
N ASN A 47 -6.56 8.26 -4.92
CA ASN A 47 -5.93 9.59 -4.89
C ASN A 47 -5.42 10.03 -3.49
N GLU A 48 -5.16 9.08 -2.59
CA GLU A 48 -4.48 9.33 -1.32
C GLU A 48 -2.97 9.22 -1.50
N TRP A 49 -2.32 10.37 -1.68
CA TRP A 49 -0.87 10.47 -1.90
C TRP A 49 -0.14 10.97 -0.65
N PRO A 50 1.15 10.62 -0.47
CA PRO A 50 1.95 11.25 0.56
C PRO A 50 2.07 12.76 0.30
N GLU A 51 2.08 13.57 1.36
CA GLU A 51 2.22 15.04 1.25
C GLU A 51 3.50 15.47 0.52
N SER A 52 4.55 14.66 0.65
CA SER A 52 5.86 14.86 0.03
C SER A 52 6.52 13.51 -0.26
N LEU A 53 7.43 13.48 -1.24
CA LEU A 53 8.32 12.34 -1.49
C LEU A 53 9.23 12.01 -0.30
N TYR A 54 9.38 12.94 0.65
CA TYR A 54 10.19 12.80 1.86
C TYR A 54 9.35 12.54 3.12
N SER A 55 8.04 12.29 2.98
CA SER A 55 7.16 12.03 4.12
C SER A 55 7.43 10.70 4.84
N TYR A 56 8.24 9.82 4.24
CA TYR A 56 8.59 8.48 4.70
C TYR A 56 10.06 8.15 4.42
N ASP A 57 10.64 7.25 5.23
CA ASP A 57 12.02 6.78 5.07
C ASP A 57 12.17 5.83 3.86
N ALA A 58 11.12 5.06 3.56
CA ALA A 58 11.02 4.22 2.38
C ALA A 58 9.55 3.98 1.99
N TYR A 59 9.35 3.53 0.76
CA TYR A 59 8.03 3.17 0.23
C TYR A 59 8.01 1.72 -0.27
N LEU A 60 6.95 0.99 0.07
CA LEU A 60 6.54 -0.24 -0.58
C LEU A 60 5.41 0.10 -1.56
N ILE A 61 5.52 -0.33 -2.81
CA ILE A 61 4.50 -0.10 -3.84
C ILE A 61 3.88 -1.45 -4.17
N THR A 62 2.57 -1.59 -3.99
CA THR A 62 1.87 -2.85 -4.28
C THR A 62 1.73 -3.08 -5.80
N GLY A 63 1.41 -4.32 -6.19
CA GLY A 63 1.01 -4.59 -7.57
C GLY A 63 -0.33 -3.93 -7.90
N SER A 64 -0.53 -3.59 -9.18
CA SER A 64 -1.77 -2.98 -9.69
C SER A 64 -2.44 -3.91 -10.70
N PRO A 65 -3.79 -3.95 -10.78
CA PRO A 65 -4.50 -4.71 -11.83
C PRO A 65 -4.31 -4.14 -13.26
N CYS A 66 -3.49 -3.10 -13.43
CA CYS A 66 -3.23 -2.42 -14.70
C CYS A 66 -2.06 -3.01 -15.52
N SER A 67 -1.60 -4.24 -15.21
CA SER A 67 -0.41 -4.84 -15.86
C SER A 67 -0.52 -5.04 -17.38
N VAL A 68 -1.74 -5.05 -17.93
CA VAL A 68 -2.01 -5.16 -19.37
C VAL A 68 -2.46 -3.84 -20.01
N ASN A 69 -2.42 -2.74 -19.24
CA ASN A 69 -2.88 -1.44 -19.70
C ASN A 69 -1.74 -0.72 -20.44
N GLU A 70 -1.36 -1.24 -21.61
CA GLU A 70 -0.59 -0.48 -22.60
C GLU A 70 -1.61 0.27 -23.47
N GLY A 71 -1.81 1.55 -23.16
CA GLY A 71 -2.75 2.42 -23.88
C GLY A 71 -2.46 2.55 -25.37
#